data_AF-A0A292SH10-F1
#
_entry.id   AF-A0A292SH10-F1
#
_cell.length_a   1.000
_cell.length_b   1.000
_cell.length_c   1.000
_cell.angle_alpha   90.00
_cell.angle_beta   90.00
_cell.angle_gamma   90.00
#
_symmetry.space_group_name_H-M   'P 1'
#
loop_
_entity.id
_entity.type
_entity.pdbx_description
1 polymer ?
#
loop_
_entity_poly.entity_id
_entity_poly.type
_entity_poly.pdbx_seq_one_letter_code
_entity_poly.pdbx_strand_id
1 'polypeptide(L)' 'MMQAGAVPVTWMQVLCELQRDWAREVTYDGAMEIIKKHSGAFGSGVFYAETFCK' A
#
# COMPACT_ATOMS: atom_id res chain seq x y z
N MET A 1 -16.83 -6.75 -17.65
CA MET A 1 -16.03 -5.64 -17.08
C MET A 1 -14.81 -5.34 -17.95
N MET A 2 -13.88 -6.28 -18.14
CA MET A 2 -12.73 -6.07 -19.02
C MET A 2 -13.10 -5.76 -20.48
N GLN A 3 -14.06 -6.51 -21.05
CA GLN A 3 -14.57 -6.25 -22.41
C GLN A 3 -15.28 -4.89 -22.55
N ALA A 4 -15.71 -4.30 -21.44
CA ALA A 4 -16.29 -2.95 -21.38
C ALA A 4 -15.23 -1.88 -21.06
N GLY A 5 -13.93 -2.22 -21.09
CA GLY A 5 -12.81 -1.30 -20.88
C GLY A 5 -12.27 -1.22 -19.46
N ALA A 6 -12.81 -1.97 -18.48
CA ALA A 6 -12.29 -1.94 -17.12
C ALA A 6 -10.91 -2.63 -17.01
N VAL A 7 -9.95 -1.98 -16.34
CA VAL A 7 -8.64 -2.56 -16.06
C VAL A 7 -8.65 -3.18 -14.66
N PRO A 8 -8.49 -4.51 -14.52
CA PRO A 8 -8.47 -5.16 -13.22
C PRO A 8 -7.15 -4.85 -12.52
N VAL A 9 -7.24 -4.42 -11.27
CA VAL A 9 -6.09 -4.13 -10.42
C VAL A 9 -6.28 -4.78 -9.05
N THR A 10 -5.19 -4.99 -8.33
CA THR A 10 -5.24 -5.48 -6.96
C THR A 10 -5.56 -4.33 -6.01
N TRP A 11 -6.05 -4.63 -4.80
CA TRP A 11 -6.29 -3.63 -3.78
C TRP A 11 -5.02 -2.83 -3.43
N MET A 12 -3.84 -3.47 -3.51
CA MET A 12 -2.55 -2.84 -3.23
C MET A 12 -2.23 -1.76 -4.28
N GLN A 13 -2.51 -2.03 -5.56
CA GLN A 13 -2.36 -1.03 -6.62
C GLN A 13 -3.31 0.15 -6.40
N VAL A 14 -4.57 -0.12 -6.02
CA VAL A 14 -5.53 0.95 -5.70
C VAL A 14 -5.03 1.79 -4.52
N LEU A 15 -4.55 1.17 -3.44
CA LEU A 15 -3.99 1.89 -2.29
C LEU A 15 -2.80 2.76 -2.70
N CYS A 16 -1.87 2.23 -3.51
CA CYS A 16 -0.72 2.98 -4.01
C CYS A 16 -1.13 4.16 -4.90
N GLU A 17 -2.18 4.03 -5.70
CA GLU A 17 -2.73 5.13 -6.50
C GLU A 17 -3.44 6.19 -5.67
N LEU A 18 -4.13 5.80 -4.59
CA LEU A 18 -4.74 6.74 -3.66
C LEU A 18 -3.68 7.50 -2.84
N GLN A 19 -2.67 6.80 -2.32
CA GLN A 19 -1.58 7.43 -1.58
C GLN A 19 -0.77 8.33 -2.53
N ARG A 20 -0.29 7.77 -3.66
CA ARG A 20 0.50 8.36 -4.76
C ARG A 20 1.83 9.04 -4.38
N ASP A 21 1.82 9.79 -3.31
CA ASP A 21 2.90 10.58 -2.76
C ASP A 21 3.14 10.15 -1.29
N TRP A 22 4.34 9.65 -1.02
CA TRP A 22 4.72 9.18 0.32
C TRP A 22 5.25 10.32 1.21
N ALA A 23 5.40 11.53 0.68
CA ALA A 23 5.58 12.74 1.49
C ALA A 23 4.24 13.26 2.05
N ARG A 24 3.09 12.74 1.59
CA ARG A 24 1.77 13.09 2.12
C ARG A 24 1.52 12.38 3.46
N GLU A 25 1.84 13.08 4.54
CA GLU A 25 1.75 12.55 5.91
C GLU A 25 0.33 12.26 6.37
N VAL A 26 -0.67 13.06 5.96
CA VAL A 26 -2.06 12.95 6.45
C VAL A 26 -2.69 11.56 6.25
N THR A 27 -2.28 10.83 5.20
CA THR A 27 -2.75 9.46 4.92
C THR A 27 -1.67 8.40 5.08
N TYR A 28 -0.43 8.80 5.36
CA TYR A 28 0.73 7.92 5.39
C TYR A 28 0.58 6.80 6.43
N ASP A 29 0.29 7.17 7.69
CA ASP A 29 0.23 6.20 8.78
C ASP A 29 -0.92 5.20 8.59
N GLY A 30 -2.08 5.69 8.12
CA GLY A 30 -3.22 4.82 7.79
C GLY A 30 -2.91 3.85 6.64
N ALA A 31 -2.24 4.33 5.58
CA ALA A 31 -1.81 3.47 4.49
C ALA A 31 -0.80 2.41 4.96
N MET A 32 0.17 2.80 5.80
CA MET A 32 1.16 1.88 6.37
C MET A 32 0.53 0.83 7.29
N GLU A 33 -0.50 1.19 8.06
CA GLU A 33 -1.23 0.24 8.91
C GLU A 33 -1.93 -0.83 8.06
N ILE A 34 -2.63 -0.43 6.99
CA ILE A 34 -3.30 -1.35 6.07
C ILE A 34 -2.28 -2.30 5.43
N ILE A 35 -1.16 -1.75 4.96
CA ILE A 35 -0.08 -2.52 4.34
C ILE A 35 0.48 -3.56 5.31
N LYS A 36 0.84 -3.16 6.53
CA LYS A 36 1.38 -4.07 7.55
C LYS A 36 0.43 -5.22 7.86
N LYS A 37 -0.88 -4.97 7.91
CA LYS A 37 -1.90 -5.99 8.24
C LYS A 37 -2.25 -6.93 7.08
N HIS A 38 -2.24 -6.45 5.83
CA HIS A 38 -2.89 -7.15 4.72
C HIS A 38 -1.99 -7.52 3.53
N SER A 39 -0.74 -7.05 3.48
CA SER A 39 0.13 -7.26 2.32
C SER A 39 1.12 -8.44 2.44
N GLY A 40 0.95 -9.31 3.45
CA GLY A 40 1.74 -10.53 3.62
C GLY A 40 3.24 -10.25 3.70
N ALA A 41 4.03 -10.85 2.80
CA ALA A 41 5.49 -10.69 2.77
C ALA A 41 5.94 -9.23 2.64
N PHE A 42 5.21 -8.39 1.88
CA PHE A 42 5.54 -6.98 1.77
C PHE A 42 5.34 -6.25 3.11
N GLY A 43 4.26 -6.57 3.83
CA GLY A 43 3.97 -6.02 5.16
C GLY A 43 5.03 -6.40 6.18
N SER A 44 5.53 -7.65 6.12
CA SER A 44 6.69 -8.08 6.92
C SER A 44 7.95 -7.29 6.59
N GLY A 45 8.19 -6.98 5.32
CA GLY A 45 9.30 -6.13 4.89
C GLY A 45 9.20 -4.69 5.42
N VAL A 46 8.00 -4.11 5.40
CA VAL A 46 7.73 -2.79 6.00
C VAL A 46 7.97 -2.81 7.51
N PHE A 47 7.48 -3.84 8.21
CA PHE A 47 7.73 -4.00 9.65
C PHE A 47 9.22 -4.11 9.95
N TYR A 48 9.96 -4.90 9.17
CA TYR A 48 11.41 -5.02 9.31
C TYR A 48 12.11 -3.67 9.11
N ALA A 49 11.80 -2.95 8.03
CA ALA A 49 12.41 -1.65 7.74
C ALA A 49 12.11 -0.62 8.83
N GLU A 50 10.88 -0.60 9.36
CA GLU A 50 10.48 0.28 10.46
C GLU A 50 11.24 -0.02 11.76
N THR A 51 11.59 -1.30 12.00
CA THR A 51 12.24 -1.76 13.24
C THR A 51 13.77 -1.65 13.18
N PHE A 52 14.38 -1.83 12.01
CA PHE A 52 15.83 -2.04 11.88
C PHE A 52 16.53 -1.10 10.89
N CYS A 53 15.81 -0.37 10.03
CA CYS A 53 16.40 0.52 9.02
C CYS A 53 16.07 2.00 9.25
N LYS A 54 15.21 2.31 10.22
CA LYS A 54 15.07 3.64 10.82
C LYS A 54 16.01 3.76 12.01
#